data_AF-A0A953MVU0-F1
#
_entry.id   AF-A0A953MVU0-F1
#
_cell.length_a   1.000
_cell.length_b   1.000
_cell.length_c   1.000
_cell.angle_alpha   90.00
_cell.angle_beta   90.00
_cell.angle_gamma   90.00
#
_symmetry.space_group_name_H-M   'P 1'
#
loop_
_entity.id
_entity.type
_entity.pdbx_description
1 polymer ?
#
loop_
_entity_poly.entity_id
_entity_poly.type
_entity_poly.pdbx_seq_one_letter_code
_entity_poly.pdbx_strand_id
1 'polypeptide(L)' 'MAKPLIEYYKEVLSKISYADQAVFRKEMRKAFRRLLPEERETLKQWFRSACVCKTDPARDMRAEGMRTGDLS' A
#
# COMPACT_ATOMS: atom_id res chain seq x y z
N MET A 1 -0.81 -7.53 25.19
CA MET A 1 -0.50 -7.57 23.75
C MET A 1 0.02 -6.21 23.34
N ALA A 2 1.28 -6.10 22.93
CA ALA A 2 1.79 -4.82 22.42
C ALA A 2 1.08 -4.51 21.11
N LYS A 3 0.53 -3.29 20.95
CA LYS A 3 0.00 -2.87 19.65
C LYS A 3 1.13 -2.95 18.63
N PRO A 4 0.92 -3.63 17.49
CA PRO A 4 1.95 -3.70 16.47
C PRO A 4 2.22 -2.28 15.95
N LEU A 5 3.49 -1.89 15.87
CA LEU A 5 3.93 -0.52 15.60
C LEU A 5 3.34 0.00 14.27
N ILE A 6 3.07 -0.91 13.34
CA ILE A 6 2.37 -0.65 12.10
C ILE A 6 0.96 -0.08 12.25
N GLU A 7 0.16 -0.48 13.24
CA GLU A 7 -1.20 0.07 13.46
C GLU A 7 -1.15 1.55 13.84
N TYR A 8 -0.20 1.91 14.71
CA TYR A 8 0.05 3.30 15.06
C TYR A 8 0.38 4.13 13.81
N TYR A 9 1.28 3.62 12.96
CA TYR A 9 1.63 4.32 11.72
C TYR A 9 0.47 4.40 10.72
N LYS A 10 -0.37 3.37 10.60
CA LYS A 10 -1.58 3.41 9.76
C LYS A 10 -2.53 4.51 10.19
N GLU A 11 -2.82 4.64 11.49
CA GLU A 11 -3.69 5.71 12.00
C GLU A 11 -3.09 7.10 11.76
N VAL A 12 -1.80 7.28 12.07
CA VAL A 12 -1.10 8.55 11.89
C VAL A 12 -1.10 8.95 10.41
N LEU A 13 -0.73 8.02 9.51
CA LEU A 13 -0.72 8.27 8.07
C LEU A 13 -2.13 8.55 7.54
N SER A 14 -3.16 7.84 8.03
CA SER A 14 -4.55 8.09 7.64
C SER A 14 -5.05 9.49 8.04
N LYS A 15 -4.68 9.97 9.23
CA LYS A 15 -5.08 11.31 9.70
C LYS A 15 -4.37 12.42 8.90
N ILE A 16 -3.09 12.21 8.59
CA ILE A 16 -2.26 13.21 7.89
C ILE A 16 -2.54 13.22 6.39
N SER A 17 -2.94 12.08 5.81
CA SER A 17 -3.25 11.91 4.38
C SER A 17 -4.19 12.99 3.84
N TYR A 18 -5.15 13.45 4.64
CA TYR A 18 -6.15 14.45 4.23
C TYR A 18 -5.74 15.89 4.56
N ALA A 19 -4.75 16.08 5.44
CA ALA A 19 -4.38 17.39 5.96
C ALA A 19 -3.22 18.03 5.19
N ASP A 20 -2.14 17.27 4.95
CA ASP A 20 -0.92 17.83 4.35
C ASP A 20 -0.04 16.75 3.69
N GLN A 21 0.12 16.87 2.37
CA GLN A 21 0.91 15.93 1.56
C GLN A 21 2.41 15.97 1.89
N ALA A 22 2.95 17.12 2.29
CA ALA A 22 4.36 17.27 2.65
C ALA A 22 4.65 16.58 3.99
N VAL A 23 3.76 16.75 4.97
CA VAL A 23 3.84 16.07 6.28
C VAL A 23 3.67 14.57 6.10
N PHE A 24 2.72 14.15 5.26
CA PHE A 24 2.49 12.75 4.95
C PHE A 24 3.77 12.06 4.43
N ARG A 25 4.42 12.64 3.42
CA ARG A 25 5.70 12.12 2.88
C ARG A 25 6.82 12.05 3.92
N LYS A 26 6.79 12.93 4.92
CA LYS A 26 7.79 12.96 6.01
C LYS A 26 7.54 11.82 7.00
N GLU A 27 6.28 11.62 7.41
CA GLU A 27 5.90 10.53 8.31
C GLU A 27 6.03 9.16 7.65
N MET A 28 5.70 9.05 6.36
CA MET A 28 5.88 7.80 5.62
C MET A 28 7.36 7.38 5.59
N ARG A 29 8.30 8.31 5.34
CA ARG A 29 9.75 8.03 5.43
C ARG A 29 10.22 7.69 6.84
N LYS A 30 9.53 8.15 7.89
CA LYS A 30 9.84 7.74 9.27
C LYS A 30 9.33 6.32 9.54
N ALA A 31 8.11 6.00 9.12
CA ALA A 31 7.53 4.67 9.23
C ALA A 31 8.43 3.62 8.57
N PHE A 32 8.87 3.85 7.32
CA PHE A 32 9.75 2.92 6.61
C PHE A 32 11.12 2.71 7.28
N ARG A 33 11.62 3.69 8.03
CA ARG A 33 12.87 3.58 8.79
C ARG A 33 12.71 2.84 10.11
N ARG A 34 11.51 2.87 10.73
CA ARG A 34 11.24 2.22 12.02
C ARG A 34 10.64 0.82 11.87
N LEU A 35 9.89 0.57 10.81
CA LEU A 35 9.22 -0.69 10.56
C LEU A 35 10.19 -1.76 10.06
N LEU A 36 9.95 -2.99 10.49
CA LEU A 36 10.64 -4.19 10.00
C LEU A 36 10.31 -4.45 8.52
N PRO A 37 11.12 -5.25 7.80
CA PRO A 37 10.85 -5.63 6.42
C PRO A 37 9.43 -6.18 6.21
N GLU A 38 8.97 -7.04 7.12
CA GLU A 38 7.64 -7.67 7.09
C GLU A 38 6.51 -6.63 7.24
N GLU A 39 6.70 -5.69 8.17
CA GLU A 39 5.74 -4.62 8.40
C GLU A 39 5.70 -3.62 7.23
N ARG A 40 6.83 -3.40 6.55
CA ARG A 40 6.87 -2.56 5.34
C ARG A 40 6.00 -3.12 4.22
N GLU A 41 6.00 -4.43 4.02
CA GLU A 41 5.13 -5.08 3.02
C GLU A 41 3.65 -4.93 3.39
N THR A 42 3.33 -5.13 4.67
CA THR A 42 1.97 -4.91 5.18
C THR A 42 1.53 -3.45 5.01
N LEU A 43 2.43 -2.48 5.24
CA LEU A 43 2.13 -1.07 5.08
C LEU A 43 1.88 -0.71 3.61
N LYS A 44 2.64 -1.29 2.66
CA LYS A 44 2.42 -1.13 1.22
C LYS A 44 1.07 -1.70 0.78
N GLN A 45 0.70 -2.88 1.26
CA GLN A 45 -0.61 -3.49 1.00
C GLN A 45 -1.74 -2.63 1.53
N TRP A 46 -1.61 -2.16 2.78
CA TRP A 46 -2.57 -1.23 3.35
C TRP A 46 -2.69 0.04 2.50
N PHE A 47 -1.56 0.60 2.03
CA PHE A 47 -1.56 1.78 1.18
C PHE A 47 -2.33 1.56 -0.13
N ARG A 48 -2.19 0.39 -0.77
CA ARG A 48 -2.97 0.03 -1.96
C ARG A 48 -4.47 -0.03 -1.68
N SER A 49 -4.88 -0.48 -0.50
CA SER A 49 -6.29 -0.50 -0.07
C SER A 49 -6.81 0.84 0.45
N ALA A 50 -5.95 1.68 1.04
CA ALA A 50 -6.32 2.93 1.69
C ALA A 50 -6.29 4.11 0.71
N CYS A 51 -5.36 4.11 -0.25
CA CYS A 51 -5.28 5.09 -1.33
C CYS A 51 -6.05 4.63 -2.57
N VAL A 52 -7.25 4.05 -2.40
CA VAL A 52 -8.19 3.84 -3.50
C VAL A 52 -8.76 5.20 -3.91
N CYS A 53 -7.91 6.07 -4.46
CA CYS A 53 -8.31 6.92 -5.56
C CYS A 53 -8.48 6.01 -6.77
N LYS A 54 -9.62 5.30 -6.83
CA LYS A 54 -10.18 4.59 -7.99
C LYS A 54 -9.16 4.32 -9.12
N THR A 55 -8.12 3.51 -8.90
CA THR A 55 -7.47 2.90 -10.06
C THR A 55 -8.40 1.77 -10.43
N ASP A 56 -9.05 1.94 -11.57
CA ASP A 56 -9.95 0.96 -12.14
C ASP A 56 -9.29 -0.43 -12.08
N PRO A 57 -9.89 -1.43 -11.42
CA PRO A 57 -9.34 -2.78 -11.36
C PRO A 57 -9.18 -3.42 -12.76
N ALA A 58 -9.67 -2.77 -13.81
CA ALA A 58 -9.50 -3.17 -15.20
C ALA A 58 -8.07 -3.11 -15.76
N ARG A 59 -7.08 -2.50 -15.08
CA ARG A 59 -5.70 -2.39 -15.63
C ARG A 59 -4.73 -3.52 -15.24
N ASP A 60 -5.08 -4.38 -14.27
CA ASP A 60 -4.17 -5.43 -13.76
C ASP A 60 -4.54 -6.87 -14.20
N MET A 61 -5.46 -7.03 -15.17
CA MET A 61 -5.86 -8.34 -15.74
C MET A 61 -5.31 -8.59 -17.16
N ARG A 62 -4.07 -8.15 -17.47
CA ARG A 62 -3.48 -8.36 -18.81
C ARG A 62 -2.10 -9.04 -18.83
N ALA A 63 -1.65 -9.60 -17.71
CA ALA A 63 -0.30 -10.16 -17.63
C ALA A 63 -0.20 -11.69 -17.47
N GLU A 64 -1.29 -12.44 -17.27
CA GLU A 64 -1.21 -13.91 -17.20
C GLU A 64 -2.23 -14.57 -18.12
N GLY A 65 -1.76 -15.03 -19.28
CA GLY A 65 -2.57 -15.80 -20.24
C GLY A 65 -2.03 -15.81 -21.66
N MET A 66 -0.75 -16.12 -21.86
CA MET A 66 -0.22 -16.48 -23.18
C MET A 66 0.14 -17.97 -23.19
N ARG A 67 -0.27 -18.65 -24.27
CA ARG A 67 -0.06 -20.07 -24.67
C ARG A 67 -1.19 -21.01 -24.25
N THR A 68 -1.81 -21.82 -25.10
CA THR A 68 -1.54 -22.32 -26.46
C THR A 68 -2.90 -22.69 -27.06
N GLY A 69 -3.23 -22.26 -28.29
CA GLY A 69 -3.08 -23.13 -29.46
C GLY A 69 -4.34 -23.97 -29.67
N ASP A 70 -5.19 -23.57 -30.61
CA ASP A 70 -6.08 -24.53 -31.27
C ASP A 70 -6.11 -24.19 -32.76
N LEU A 71 -5.67 -25.20 -33.50
CA LEU A 71 -5.50 -25.26 -34.94
C LEU A 71 -6.64 -26.17 -35.41
N SER A 72 -7.65 -25.64 -36.09
CA SER A 72 -8.52 -26.37 -37.05
C SER A 72 -9.49 -25.43 -37.74
#